data_AF-A0A4V0NEW3-F1
#
_entry.id   AF-A0A4V0NEW3-F1
#
_cell.length_a   1.000
_cell.length_b   1.000
_cell.length_c   1.000
_cell.angle_alpha   90.00
_cell.angle_beta   90.00
_cell.angle_gamma   90.00
#
_symmetry.space_group_name_H-M   'P 1'
#
loop_
_entity.id
_entity.type
_entity.pdbx_description
1 polymer ?
#
loop_
_entity_poly.entity_id
_entity_poly.type
_entity_poly.pdbx_seq_one_letter_code
_entity_poly.pdbx_strand_id
1 'polypeptide(L)'
;MGGPRPGARRTRRRARAPPRVIRRPPARAGAPAPRTGPLRWRDPVGAGNVARVKQPVRPRPLAATRRASLRLLVAGLALLAVACGAAPGKPPDAEAPPPPRPRNAAAIAQSIAGGRVSVLVYADRTRGHPIMARLAALDLWGPVLAGTGLDPERDVERAFITAPRVDAANEAVVVLEHSVPEDRLQAALDTLLSRSDPPGARESGLGVPAVRVTIRGHTRVVASVEPTFLVVLPEAKAREARRFVGTGGFPDPTGDEAARAVALDPARTLRAPRAPRVPPTLGALEAAVTLADDGGAVVALDGASASPEQAARDAAALNEEIERATTVRIAIVKLRVVDPIGFFAEGDRVRAKRRVTPGELDKLFGLLSAVLPR
;
A
#
# COMPACT_ATOMS: atom_id res chain seq x y z
N MET A 1 -8.45 73.84 21.20
CA MET A 1 -7.38 72.86 20.92
C MET A 1 -7.90 71.87 19.89
N GLY A 2 -7.52 72.03 18.63
CA GLY A 2 -7.96 71.19 17.51
C GLY A 2 -6.84 70.25 17.08
N GLY A 3 -7.08 68.93 17.17
CA GLY A 3 -6.13 67.89 16.73
C GLY A 3 -6.28 67.57 15.23
N PRO A 4 -5.19 67.18 14.54
CA PRO A 4 -5.17 67.06 13.09
C PRO A 4 -5.70 65.70 12.59
N ARG A 5 -6.31 65.73 11.41
CA ARG A 5 -6.85 64.56 10.67
C ARG A 5 -5.73 63.72 10.02
N PRO A 6 -5.89 62.39 9.90
CA PRO A 6 -4.92 61.53 9.24
C PRO A 6 -5.07 61.56 7.71
N GLY A 7 -3.94 61.70 7.02
CA GLY A 7 -3.83 61.77 5.56
C GLY A 7 -3.96 60.42 4.85
N ALA A 8 -4.70 60.44 3.74
CA ALA A 8 -4.92 59.30 2.85
C ALA A 8 -3.66 58.94 2.04
N ARG A 9 -3.21 57.68 2.13
CA ARG A 9 -2.15 57.12 1.27
C ARG A 9 -2.73 56.73 -0.09
N ARG A 10 -2.31 57.46 -1.14
CA ARG A 10 -2.52 57.09 -2.56
C ARG A 10 -1.61 55.92 -2.95
N THR A 11 -2.20 54.76 -3.23
CA THR A 11 -1.51 53.63 -3.89
C THR A 11 -1.44 53.86 -5.40
N ARG A 12 -0.22 54.03 -5.93
CA ARG A 12 0.07 54.08 -7.37
C ARG A 12 -0.08 52.69 -7.98
N ARG A 13 -1.13 52.50 -8.80
CA ARG A 13 -1.32 51.35 -9.69
C ARG A 13 -0.27 51.42 -10.81
N ARG A 14 0.70 50.51 -10.83
CA ARG A 14 1.60 50.30 -11.99
C ARG A 14 0.86 49.49 -13.05
N ALA A 15 0.72 50.05 -14.25
CA ALA A 15 0.19 49.36 -15.41
C ALA A 15 1.12 48.21 -15.83
N ARG A 16 0.57 47.00 -15.99
CA ARG A 16 1.25 45.84 -16.58
C ARG A 16 1.15 45.95 -18.10
N ALA A 17 2.28 45.78 -18.78
CA ALA A 17 2.36 45.67 -20.24
C ALA A 17 1.68 44.37 -20.73
N PRO A 18 1.09 44.37 -21.94
CA PRO A 18 0.44 43.19 -22.51
C PRO A 18 1.45 42.12 -22.97
N PRO A 19 1.05 40.83 -22.98
CA PRO A 19 1.93 39.73 -23.34
C PRO A 19 2.25 39.72 -24.85
N ARG A 20 3.53 39.46 -25.18
CA ARG A 20 4.01 39.23 -26.55
C ARG A 20 3.45 37.92 -27.11
N VAL A 21 2.78 38.01 -28.26
CA VAL A 21 2.33 36.88 -29.06
C VAL A 21 3.54 36.24 -29.75
N ILE A 22 3.91 35.03 -29.34
CA ILE A 22 4.94 34.22 -30.00
C ILE A 22 4.26 33.45 -31.14
N ARG A 23 4.57 33.82 -32.39
CA ARG A 23 4.15 33.07 -33.59
C ARG A 23 4.95 31.77 -33.69
N ARG A 24 4.25 30.63 -33.75
CA ARG A 24 4.84 29.31 -34.03
C ARG A 24 5.26 29.20 -35.51
N PRO A 25 6.42 28.57 -35.80
CA PRO A 25 6.80 28.23 -37.17
C PRO A 25 5.99 27.03 -37.72
N PRO A 26 5.79 26.94 -39.05
CA PRO A 26 5.02 25.87 -39.69
C PRO A 26 5.74 24.52 -39.65
N ALA A 27 4.94 23.45 -39.53
CA ALA A 27 5.39 22.07 -39.47
C ALA A 27 6.04 21.61 -40.79
N ARG A 28 7.23 20.99 -40.68
CA ARG A 28 7.90 20.30 -41.78
C ARG A 28 7.19 18.97 -42.07
N ALA A 29 6.80 18.79 -43.33
CA ALA A 29 6.24 17.56 -43.86
C ALA A 29 7.32 16.48 -44.08
N GLY A 30 6.93 15.23 -43.82
CA GLY A 30 7.39 14.05 -44.57
C GLY A 30 8.71 13.40 -44.14
N ALA A 31 8.62 12.39 -43.28
CA ALA A 31 9.63 11.32 -43.21
C ALA A 31 8.96 9.98 -43.61
N PRO A 32 9.58 9.16 -44.48
CA PRO A 32 8.98 7.93 -44.98
C PRO A 32 9.02 6.79 -43.94
N ALA A 33 7.99 5.95 -43.98
CA ALA A 33 7.79 4.82 -43.08
C ALA A 33 8.84 3.70 -43.28
N PRO A 34 9.29 3.02 -42.21
CA PRO A 34 10.17 1.85 -42.32
C PRO A 34 9.41 0.61 -42.78
N ARG A 35 9.99 -0.09 -43.76
CA ARG A 35 9.56 -1.39 -44.26
C ARG A 35 9.70 -2.47 -43.17
N THR A 36 8.58 -3.08 -42.78
CA THR A 36 8.52 -4.29 -41.96
C THR A 36 8.64 -5.53 -42.84
N GLY A 37 9.75 -6.27 -42.71
CA GLY A 37 9.87 -7.65 -43.20
C GLY A 37 9.56 -8.66 -42.10
N PRO A 38 9.02 -9.86 -42.40
CA PRO A 38 8.62 -10.83 -41.40
C PRO A 38 9.83 -11.62 -40.85
N LEU A 39 10.04 -11.55 -39.53
CA LEU A 39 10.95 -12.41 -38.78
C LEU A 39 10.33 -13.80 -38.63
N ARG A 40 10.87 -14.77 -39.37
CA ARG A 40 10.62 -16.21 -39.16
C ARG A 40 11.21 -16.65 -37.83
N TRP A 41 10.34 -17.02 -36.90
CA TRP A 41 10.71 -17.77 -35.70
C TRP A 41 10.90 -19.25 -36.04
N ARG A 42 12.04 -19.81 -35.66
CA ARG A 42 12.31 -21.26 -35.66
C ARG A 42 11.88 -21.82 -34.31
N ASP A 43 11.09 -22.88 -34.33
CA ASP A 43 10.77 -23.69 -33.16
C ASP A 43 11.99 -24.47 -32.66
N PRO A 44 12.20 -24.61 -31.33
CA PRO A 44 12.99 -25.69 -30.79
C PRO A 44 12.08 -26.88 -30.41
N VAL A 45 12.25 -27.93 -31.19
CA VAL A 45 11.92 -29.32 -30.87
C VAL A 45 12.80 -29.76 -29.69
N GLY A 46 12.22 -30.38 -28.66
CA GLY A 46 13.00 -30.90 -27.55
C GLY A 46 12.16 -31.51 -26.43
N ALA A 47 11.44 -32.59 -26.75
CA ALA A 47 10.86 -33.48 -25.77
C ALA A 47 11.96 -34.18 -24.95
N GLY A 48 11.84 -34.18 -23.63
CA GLY A 48 12.78 -34.82 -22.71
C GLY A 48 12.06 -35.31 -21.45
N ASN A 49 12.00 -36.62 -21.33
CA ASN A 49 11.23 -37.41 -20.38
C ASN A 49 11.70 -37.34 -18.90
N VAL A 50 10.70 -37.34 -18.02
CA VAL A 50 10.49 -38.24 -16.87
C VAL A 50 11.69 -38.59 -15.97
N ALA A 51 11.63 -38.14 -14.71
CA ALA A 51 12.07 -38.94 -13.55
C ALA A 51 11.17 -38.65 -12.35
N ARG A 52 10.23 -39.56 -12.11
CA ARG A 52 9.28 -39.56 -10.99
C ARG A 52 9.96 -40.17 -9.77
N VAL A 53 10.40 -39.34 -8.83
CA VAL A 53 10.98 -39.82 -7.56
C VAL A 53 9.86 -40.28 -6.63
N LYS A 54 9.84 -41.60 -6.34
CA LYS A 54 9.00 -42.22 -5.31
C LYS A 54 9.50 -41.76 -3.92
N GLN A 55 8.65 -41.10 -3.15
CA GLN A 55 8.86 -40.95 -1.71
C GLN A 55 8.29 -42.18 -0.96
N PRO A 56 9.02 -42.76 0.00
CA PRO A 56 8.47 -43.79 0.87
C PRO A 56 7.63 -43.18 2.00
N VAL A 57 6.40 -43.67 2.08
CA VAL A 57 5.49 -43.52 3.23
C VAL A 57 6.05 -44.31 4.42
N ARG A 58 6.15 -43.68 5.59
CA ARG A 58 6.27 -44.39 6.88
C ARG A 58 5.05 -44.09 7.77
N PRO A 59 4.44 -45.11 8.40
CA PRO A 59 3.35 -44.93 9.36
C PRO A 59 3.86 -44.83 10.82
N ARG A 60 3.10 -44.04 11.63
CA ARG A 60 2.66 -44.17 13.07
C ARG A 60 3.62 -44.78 14.14
N PRO A 61 3.51 -44.48 15.47
CA PRO A 61 2.27 -44.26 16.24
C PRO A 61 2.32 -43.27 17.44
N LEU A 62 1.21 -43.32 18.19
CA LEU A 62 0.69 -42.61 19.37
C LEU A 62 1.50 -42.69 20.68
N ALA A 63 1.01 -41.87 21.64
CA ALA A 63 1.15 -41.92 23.11
C ALA A 63 2.25 -40.99 23.67
N ALA A 64 2.11 -40.25 24.78
CA ALA A 64 1.11 -40.29 25.84
C ALA A 64 1.14 -38.98 26.70
N THR A 65 -0.03 -38.67 27.27
CA THR A 65 -0.29 -38.28 28.68
C THR A 65 0.29 -37.04 29.39
N ARG A 66 -0.69 -36.28 29.93
CA ARG A 66 -0.86 -35.81 31.33
C ARG A 66 -0.02 -34.62 31.84
N ARG A 67 -0.75 -33.59 32.29
CA ARG A 67 -0.85 -32.99 33.67
C ARG A 67 -1.22 -31.51 33.49
N ALA A 68 -2.43 -31.03 33.79
CA ALA A 68 -3.12 -30.90 35.08
C ALA A 68 -2.34 -30.06 36.10
N SER A 69 -2.72 -28.78 36.19
CA SER A 69 -2.52 -27.83 37.30
C SER A 69 -3.40 -26.62 36.96
N LEU A 70 -4.65 -26.47 37.37
CA LEU A 70 -5.29 -26.51 38.69
C LEU A 70 -4.53 -25.74 39.78
N ARG A 71 -5.19 -24.68 40.25
CA ARG A 71 -5.05 -23.94 41.52
C ARG A 71 -4.14 -22.71 41.51
N LEU A 72 -4.79 -21.55 41.36
CA LEU A 72 -4.72 -20.49 42.37
C LEU A 72 -6.11 -19.90 42.57
N LEU A 73 -6.64 -20.16 43.77
CA LEU A 73 -7.90 -19.72 44.35
C LEU A 73 -7.72 -18.34 45.00
N VAL A 74 -8.81 -17.56 45.03
CA VAL A 74 -9.33 -16.80 46.19
C VAL A 74 -8.55 -15.58 46.65
N ALA A 75 -9.16 -14.40 46.46
CA ALA A 75 -9.49 -13.46 47.52
C ALA A 75 -10.25 -12.26 46.92
N GLY A 76 -11.51 -12.04 47.32
CA GLY A 76 -12.27 -10.85 46.91
C GLY A 76 -13.78 -10.95 47.03
N LEU A 77 -14.29 -11.66 48.04
CA LEU A 77 -15.72 -11.76 48.33
C LEU A 77 -15.99 -11.33 49.77
N ALA A 78 -16.02 -10.02 50.01
CA ALA A 78 -16.47 -9.42 51.27
C ALA A 78 -16.76 -7.92 51.10
N LEU A 79 -17.81 -7.59 50.35
CA LEU A 79 -18.49 -6.29 50.37
C LEU A 79 -19.72 -6.42 49.47
N LEU A 80 -20.82 -6.96 50.01
CA LEU A 80 -22.19 -6.86 49.46
C LEU A 80 -23.17 -7.56 50.41
N ALA A 81 -23.21 -7.08 51.64
CA ALA A 81 -24.33 -7.30 52.54
C ALA A 81 -24.77 -5.91 53.00
N VAL A 82 -25.70 -5.32 52.25
CA VAL A 82 -26.64 -4.22 52.58
C VAL A 82 -27.16 -3.69 51.23
N ALA A 83 -28.32 -4.19 50.81
CA ALA A 83 -29.24 -3.52 49.89
C ALA A 83 -30.52 -4.36 49.75
N CYS A 84 -31.41 -4.25 50.76
CA CYS A 84 -32.80 -4.64 50.60
C CYS A 84 -33.54 -3.58 49.76
N GLY A 85 -34.41 -4.04 48.86
CA GLY A 85 -35.72 -3.40 48.68
C GLY A 85 -35.86 -2.31 47.62
N ALA A 86 -35.78 -2.68 46.35
CA ALA A 86 -36.60 -2.08 45.29
C ALA A 86 -36.71 -3.09 44.15
N ALA A 87 -37.93 -3.52 43.81
CA ALA A 87 -38.16 -4.35 42.63
C ALA A 87 -37.89 -3.47 41.39
N PRO A 88 -36.78 -3.69 40.65
CA PRO A 88 -36.50 -2.92 39.45
C PRO A 88 -37.49 -3.42 38.40
N GLY A 89 -38.29 -2.51 37.85
CA GLY A 89 -39.03 -2.81 36.61
C GLY A 89 -38.04 -3.38 35.60
N LYS A 90 -38.38 -4.52 34.99
CA LYS A 90 -37.53 -5.24 34.02
C LYS A 90 -36.98 -4.19 33.04
N PRO A 91 -35.68 -3.83 33.09
CA PRO A 91 -35.12 -2.89 32.14
C PRO A 91 -35.41 -3.45 30.75
N PRO A 92 -35.81 -2.60 29.78
CA PRO A 92 -36.05 -3.06 28.42
C PRO A 92 -34.87 -3.91 28.02
N ASP A 93 -35.15 -5.15 27.58
CA ASP A 93 -34.13 -6.14 27.21
C ASP A 93 -33.17 -5.43 26.26
N ALA A 94 -32.02 -5.02 26.81
CA ALA A 94 -31.04 -4.25 26.09
C ALA A 94 -30.48 -5.22 25.07
N GLU A 95 -31.00 -5.11 23.84
CA GLU A 95 -30.61 -5.93 22.72
C GLU A 95 -29.09 -5.88 22.64
N ALA A 96 -28.46 -7.02 22.90
CA ALA A 96 -27.02 -7.11 23.01
C ALA A 96 -26.42 -6.53 21.72
N PRO A 97 -25.41 -5.63 21.82
CA PRO A 97 -24.85 -5.01 20.64
C PRO A 97 -24.42 -6.10 19.65
N PRO A 98 -24.71 -5.94 18.36
CA PRO A 98 -24.40 -6.95 17.36
C PRO A 98 -22.91 -7.30 17.41
N PRO A 99 -22.54 -8.58 17.19
CA PRO A 99 -21.15 -9.00 17.26
C PRO A 99 -20.30 -8.17 16.29
N PRO A 100 -19.06 -7.79 16.68
CA PRO A 100 -18.21 -6.99 15.82
C PRO A 100 -17.91 -7.71 14.51
N ARG A 101 -18.03 -6.99 13.39
CA ARG A 101 -17.74 -7.52 12.06
C ARG A 101 -16.26 -7.94 11.96
N PRO A 102 -15.93 -9.02 11.24
CA PRO A 102 -14.56 -9.50 11.11
C PRO A 102 -13.72 -8.51 10.27
N ARG A 103 -12.61 -8.03 10.83
CA ARG A 103 -11.70 -7.07 10.17
C ARG A 103 -10.69 -7.76 9.24
N ASN A 104 -11.18 -8.34 8.15
CA ASN A 104 -10.39 -9.22 7.27
C ASN A 104 -10.24 -8.71 5.83
N ALA A 105 -10.49 -7.42 5.56
CA ALA A 105 -10.40 -6.84 4.22
C ALA A 105 -9.03 -7.09 3.55
N ALA A 106 -7.93 -6.96 4.31
CA ALA A 106 -6.58 -7.22 3.81
C ALA A 106 -6.38 -8.68 3.36
N ALA A 107 -6.89 -9.65 4.13
CA ALA A 107 -6.78 -11.07 3.79
C ALA A 107 -7.61 -11.43 2.54
N ILE A 108 -8.81 -10.84 2.40
CA ILE A 108 -9.64 -11.00 1.20
C ILE A 108 -8.90 -10.43 -0.03
N ALA A 109 -8.36 -9.22 0.08
CA ALA A 109 -7.60 -8.60 -1.00
C ALA A 109 -6.37 -9.42 -1.40
N GLN A 110 -5.61 -9.95 -0.43
CA GLN A 110 -4.47 -10.84 -0.71
C GLN A 110 -4.92 -12.12 -1.43
N SER A 111 -6.01 -12.75 -0.97
CA SER A 111 -6.57 -13.93 -1.62
C SER A 111 -6.97 -13.66 -3.08
N ILE A 112 -7.67 -12.55 -3.35
CA ILE A 112 -8.11 -12.16 -4.69
C ILE A 112 -6.90 -11.84 -5.57
N ALA A 113 -5.95 -11.06 -5.06
CA ALA A 113 -4.78 -10.66 -5.83
C ALA A 113 -3.84 -11.82 -6.14
N GLY A 114 -3.85 -12.91 -5.36
CA GLY A 114 -2.68 -13.80 -5.25
C GLY A 114 -1.51 -13.04 -4.61
N GLY A 115 -1.85 -12.13 -3.68
CA GLY A 115 -1.00 -11.11 -3.11
C GLY A 115 0.14 -11.71 -2.29
N ARG A 116 1.37 -11.42 -2.70
CA ARG A 116 2.58 -11.77 -1.94
C ARG A 116 3.38 -10.55 -1.52
N VAL A 117 3.13 -9.41 -2.16
CA VAL A 117 3.57 -8.09 -1.70
C VAL A 117 2.33 -7.33 -1.27
N SER A 118 2.38 -6.69 -0.11
CA SER A 118 1.28 -5.85 0.36
C SER A 118 1.79 -4.66 1.16
N VAL A 119 1.00 -3.59 1.14
CA VAL A 119 1.24 -2.37 1.92
C VAL A 119 -0.10 -1.93 2.51
N LEU A 120 -0.15 -1.75 3.83
CA LEU A 120 -1.22 -1.07 4.56
C LEU A 120 -0.70 0.31 4.98
N VAL A 121 -1.41 1.36 4.62
CA VAL A 121 -1.14 2.74 5.04
C VAL A 121 -2.28 3.22 5.92
N TYR A 122 -1.94 3.76 7.09
CA TYR A 122 -2.86 4.42 8.01
C TYR A 122 -2.82 5.92 7.70
N ALA A 123 -3.71 6.36 6.80
CA ALA A 123 -3.71 7.72 6.26
C ALA A 123 -4.07 8.76 7.34
N ASP A 124 -4.83 8.35 8.36
CA ASP A 124 -5.09 9.17 9.55
C ASP A 124 -3.80 9.55 10.30
N ARG A 125 -2.80 8.66 10.31
CA ARG A 125 -1.48 8.89 10.92
C ARG A 125 -0.53 9.70 10.05
N THR A 126 -0.85 9.92 8.77
CA THR A 126 -0.01 10.68 7.84
C THR A 126 -0.52 12.11 7.64
N ARG A 127 -1.65 12.49 8.23
CA ARG A 127 -2.24 13.84 8.11
C ARG A 127 -1.30 14.93 8.60
N GLY A 128 -1.21 16.02 7.85
CA GLY A 128 -0.28 17.12 8.11
C GLY A 128 1.19 16.79 7.84
N HIS A 129 1.55 15.53 7.58
CA HIS A 129 2.92 15.15 7.29
C HIS A 129 3.23 15.33 5.78
N PRO A 130 4.37 15.94 5.41
CA PRO A 130 4.73 16.18 3.99
C PRO A 130 4.75 14.92 3.10
N ILE A 131 4.93 13.74 3.71
CA ILE A 131 4.89 12.45 3.01
C ILE A 131 3.53 12.14 2.39
N MET A 132 2.42 12.65 2.95
CA MET A 132 1.09 12.26 2.50
C MET A 132 0.81 12.74 1.07
N ALA A 133 1.20 13.96 0.74
CA ALA A 133 1.13 14.48 -0.63
C ALA A 133 1.91 13.59 -1.62
N ARG A 134 3.00 12.96 -1.18
CA ARG A 134 3.81 12.07 -2.02
C ARG A 134 3.18 10.69 -2.16
N LEU A 135 2.67 10.12 -1.07
CA LEU A 135 1.92 8.87 -1.11
C LEU A 135 0.70 9.00 -2.01
N ALA A 136 -0.02 10.13 -1.92
CA ALA A 136 -1.12 10.47 -2.81
C ALA A 136 -0.71 10.62 -4.27
N ALA A 137 0.53 11.05 -4.54
CA ALA A 137 1.08 11.15 -5.89
C ALA A 137 1.61 9.81 -6.43
N LEU A 138 1.82 8.80 -5.59
CA LEU A 138 2.19 7.47 -6.04
C LEU A 138 1.02 6.81 -6.80
N ASP A 139 1.38 5.92 -7.71
CA ASP A 139 0.45 5.18 -8.58
C ASP A 139 -0.31 4.08 -7.85
N LEU A 140 -0.38 4.17 -6.52
CA LEU A 140 -1.03 3.22 -5.64
C LEU A 140 -2.54 3.44 -5.62
N TRP A 141 -2.97 4.69 -5.41
CA TRP A 141 -4.38 5.10 -5.45
C TRP A 141 -4.58 6.50 -6.01
N GLY A 142 -3.52 7.30 -6.13
CA GLY A 142 -3.56 8.64 -6.70
C GLY A 142 -4.31 8.73 -8.02
N PRO A 143 -4.03 7.87 -9.02
CA PRO A 143 -4.76 7.88 -10.29
C PRO A 143 -6.27 7.65 -10.17
N VAL A 144 -6.70 6.91 -9.16
CA VAL A 144 -8.12 6.61 -8.89
C VAL A 144 -8.82 7.78 -8.19
N LEU A 145 -8.10 8.58 -7.41
CA LEU A 145 -8.67 9.73 -6.67
C LEU A 145 -8.44 11.07 -7.37
N ALA A 146 -7.43 11.15 -8.25
CA ALA A 146 -7.11 12.36 -8.98
C ALA A 146 -8.36 12.87 -9.68
N GLY A 147 -8.67 14.16 -9.56
CA GLY A 147 -9.77 14.82 -10.28
C GLY A 147 -11.19 14.44 -9.84
N THR A 148 -11.39 13.56 -8.85
CA THR A 148 -12.73 13.19 -8.36
C THR A 148 -13.27 14.15 -7.29
N GLY A 149 -12.44 15.09 -6.82
CA GLY A 149 -12.76 15.95 -5.69
C GLY A 149 -12.63 15.27 -4.32
N LEU A 150 -12.14 14.02 -4.30
CA LEU A 150 -11.74 13.35 -3.06
C LEU A 150 -10.30 13.73 -2.71
N ASP A 151 -10.10 14.17 -1.47
CA ASP A 151 -8.81 14.53 -0.91
C ASP A 151 -8.23 13.34 -0.16
N PRO A 152 -7.15 12.70 -0.66
CA PRO A 152 -6.57 11.52 0.00
C PRO A 152 -6.16 11.77 1.46
N GLU A 153 -5.80 12.98 1.85
CA GLU A 153 -5.37 13.29 3.22
C GLU A 153 -6.56 13.38 4.19
N ARG A 154 -7.69 13.91 3.71
CA ARG A 154 -8.86 14.17 4.54
C ARG A 154 -9.89 13.04 4.49
N ASP A 155 -10.08 12.49 3.30
CA ASP A 155 -11.18 11.61 2.99
C ASP A 155 -10.80 10.12 3.16
N VAL A 156 -9.52 9.75 3.04
CA VAL A 156 -9.04 8.37 3.23
C VAL A 156 -8.57 8.16 4.67
N GLU A 157 -8.99 7.05 5.27
CA GLU A 157 -8.57 6.63 6.61
C GLU A 157 -7.47 5.58 6.53
N ARG A 158 -7.66 4.58 5.67
CA ARG A 158 -6.68 3.50 5.46
C ARG A 158 -6.68 3.06 4.02
N ALA A 159 -5.51 2.65 3.54
CA ALA A 159 -5.36 2.14 2.19
C ALA A 159 -4.51 0.88 2.20
N PHE A 160 -5.04 -0.19 1.63
CA PHE A 160 -4.35 -1.45 1.47
C PHE A 160 -4.16 -1.76 -0.01
N ILE A 161 -2.92 -2.05 -0.39
CA ILE A 161 -2.56 -2.50 -1.75
C ILE A 161 -1.91 -3.86 -1.63
N THR A 162 -2.24 -4.75 -2.56
CA THR A 162 -1.52 -6.02 -2.67
C THR A 162 -1.44 -6.51 -4.11
N ALA A 163 -0.34 -7.17 -4.43
CA ALA A 163 -0.06 -7.73 -5.75
C ALA A 163 0.78 -9.02 -5.63
N PRO A 164 0.80 -9.89 -6.66
CA PRO A 164 1.68 -11.05 -6.68
C PRO A 164 3.17 -10.70 -6.61
N ARG A 165 3.56 -9.58 -7.22
CA ARG A 165 4.94 -9.07 -7.33
C ARG A 165 4.92 -7.54 -7.40
N VAL A 166 6.04 -6.90 -7.09
CA VAL A 166 6.16 -5.43 -7.10
C VAL A 166 6.01 -4.80 -8.50
N ASP A 167 6.29 -5.56 -9.56
CA ASP A 167 6.16 -5.14 -10.96
C ASP A 167 4.81 -5.55 -11.59
N ALA A 168 3.95 -6.25 -10.86
CA ALA A 168 2.64 -6.72 -11.34
C ALA A 168 1.51 -5.73 -11.01
N ALA A 169 1.74 -4.44 -11.30
CA ALA A 169 0.81 -3.37 -10.93
C ALA A 169 -0.59 -3.58 -11.55
N ASN A 170 -0.67 -4.09 -12.78
CA ASN A 170 -1.91 -4.44 -13.49
C ASN A 170 -2.75 -5.52 -12.79
N GLU A 171 -2.15 -6.33 -11.93
CA GLU A 171 -2.82 -7.40 -11.17
C GLU A 171 -3.13 -6.99 -9.72
N ALA A 172 -2.68 -5.79 -9.31
CA ALA A 172 -2.87 -5.30 -7.95
C ALA A 172 -4.33 -5.08 -7.61
N VAL A 173 -4.68 -5.36 -6.35
CA VAL A 173 -5.96 -5.03 -5.71
C VAL A 173 -5.70 -3.90 -4.73
N VAL A 174 -6.55 -2.88 -4.77
CA VAL A 174 -6.52 -1.76 -3.82
C VAL A 174 -7.83 -1.74 -3.05
N VAL A 175 -7.75 -1.54 -1.74
CA VAL A 175 -8.90 -1.38 -0.85
C VAL A 175 -8.69 -0.12 -0.05
N LEU A 176 -9.67 0.78 -0.08
CA LEU A 176 -9.65 2.06 0.62
C LEU A 176 -10.78 2.08 1.65
N GLU A 177 -10.43 2.37 2.89
CA GLU A 177 -11.37 2.75 3.94
C GLU A 177 -11.42 4.29 3.99
N HIS A 178 -12.62 4.86 3.94
CA HIS A 178 -12.83 6.30 3.79
C HIS A 178 -14.01 6.82 4.62
N SER A 179 -14.02 8.13 4.89
CA SER A 179 -15.11 8.84 5.59
C SER A 179 -15.97 9.71 4.66
N VAL A 180 -15.84 9.52 3.34
CA VAL A 180 -16.59 10.26 2.32
C VAL A 180 -18.10 10.00 2.41
N PRO A 181 -18.94 11.05 2.46
CA PRO A 181 -20.39 10.92 2.32
C PRO A 181 -20.82 10.28 0.99
N GLU A 182 -21.91 9.51 1.01
CA GLU A 182 -22.34 8.70 -0.15
C GLU A 182 -22.58 9.54 -1.42
N ASP A 183 -23.19 10.72 -1.30
CA ASP A 183 -23.44 11.64 -2.40
C ASP A 183 -22.14 12.13 -3.06
N ARG A 184 -21.14 12.52 -2.25
CA ARG A 184 -19.81 12.89 -2.73
C ARG A 184 -19.11 11.70 -3.39
N LEU A 185 -19.29 10.49 -2.84
CA LEU A 185 -18.71 9.30 -3.42
C LEU A 185 -19.32 8.96 -4.79
N GLN A 186 -20.64 9.04 -4.94
CA GLN A 186 -21.29 8.80 -6.23
C GLN A 186 -20.83 9.81 -7.29
N ALA A 187 -20.73 11.10 -6.93
CA ALA A 187 -20.19 12.13 -7.81
C ALA A 187 -18.72 11.87 -8.21
N ALA A 188 -17.92 11.35 -7.29
CA ALA A 188 -16.54 10.93 -7.57
C ALA A 188 -16.49 9.76 -8.58
N LEU A 189 -17.35 8.76 -8.43
CA LEU A 189 -17.46 7.64 -9.37
C LEU A 189 -17.94 8.08 -10.76
N ASP A 190 -18.90 9.00 -10.84
CA ASP A 190 -19.34 9.61 -12.11
C ASP A 190 -18.22 10.39 -12.79
N THR A 191 -17.40 11.08 -12.01
CA THR A 191 -16.22 11.77 -12.53
C THR A 191 -15.17 10.79 -13.06
N LEU A 192 -14.99 9.64 -12.43
CA LEU A 192 -14.11 8.58 -12.95
C LEU A 192 -14.64 8.00 -14.27
N LEU A 193 -15.94 7.74 -14.35
CA LEU A 193 -16.59 7.25 -15.57
C LEU A 193 -16.37 8.20 -16.75
N SER A 194 -16.61 9.51 -16.55
CA SER A 194 -16.51 10.51 -17.61
C SER A 194 -15.08 10.74 -18.12
N ARG A 195 -14.06 10.44 -17.30
CA ARG A 195 -12.64 10.61 -17.65
C ARG A 195 -11.97 9.37 -18.20
N SER A 196 -12.61 8.22 -18.08
CA SER A 196 -12.10 6.96 -18.59
C SER A 196 -11.95 7.01 -20.11
N ASP A 197 -10.82 6.54 -20.63
CA ASP A 197 -10.58 6.34 -22.06
C ASP A 197 -9.98 4.93 -22.28
N PRO A 198 -10.72 3.97 -22.89
CA PRO A 198 -12.06 4.10 -23.48
C PRO A 198 -13.16 4.46 -22.46
N PRO A 199 -14.33 4.96 -22.93
CA PRO A 199 -15.43 5.38 -22.05
C PRO A 199 -15.77 4.32 -21.00
N GLY A 200 -15.89 4.76 -19.74
CA GLY A 200 -16.23 3.90 -18.63
C GLY A 200 -17.67 3.41 -18.69
N ALA A 201 -18.00 2.35 -17.96
CA ALA A 201 -19.35 1.82 -17.85
C ALA A 201 -19.72 1.51 -16.41
N ARG A 202 -20.98 1.69 -16.03
CA ARG A 202 -21.50 1.14 -14.77
C ARG A 202 -21.58 -0.38 -14.91
N GLU A 203 -21.08 -1.10 -13.92
CA GLU A 203 -21.11 -2.56 -13.90
C GLU A 203 -22.38 -3.04 -13.20
N SER A 204 -23.07 -4.00 -13.83
CA SER A 204 -24.26 -4.63 -13.28
C SER A 204 -23.99 -6.11 -12.97
N GLY A 205 -24.80 -6.72 -12.09
CA GLY A 205 -24.66 -8.14 -11.76
C GLY A 205 -23.50 -8.51 -10.83
N LEU A 206 -22.75 -7.53 -10.30
CA LEU A 206 -21.70 -7.78 -9.30
C LEU A 206 -22.23 -7.90 -7.87
N GLY A 207 -23.49 -7.50 -7.63
CA GLY A 207 -24.11 -7.49 -6.31
C GLY A 207 -23.71 -6.29 -5.44
N VAL A 208 -22.89 -5.38 -5.97
CA VAL A 208 -22.46 -4.12 -5.35
C VAL A 208 -22.40 -3.03 -6.42
N PRO A 209 -22.65 -1.75 -6.08
CA PRO A 209 -22.43 -0.63 -6.99
C PRO A 209 -20.98 -0.57 -7.47
N ALA A 210 -20.78 -0.55 -8.78
CA ALA A 210 -19.44 -0.55 -9.37
C ALA A 210 -19.38 0.15 -10.72
N VAL A 211 -18.19 0.64 -11.05
CA VAL A 211 -17.87 1.27 -12.33
C VAL A 211 -16.61 0.64 -12.91
N ARG A 212 -16.63 0.35 -14.20
CA ARG A 212 -15.46 -0.05 -14.98
C ARG A 212 -14.88 1.18 -15.66
N VAL A 213 -13.59 1.39 -15.42
CA VAL A 213 -12.85 2.57 -15.89
C VAL A 213 -11.44 2.18 -16.31
N THR A 214 -10.89 2.88 -17.29
CA THR A 214 -9.52 2.73 -17.75
C THR A 214 -8.67 3.81 -17.14
N ILE A 215 -7.72 3.42 -16.29
CA ILE A 215 -6.82 4.31 -15.58
C ILE A 215 -5.41 3.97 -16.03
N ARG A 216 -4.75 4.92 -16.71
CA ARG A 216 -3.39 4.75 -17.28
C ARG A 216 -3.26 3.50 -18.16
N GLY A 217 -4.23 3.29 -19.05
CA GLY A 217 -4.24 2.15 -19.95
C GLY A 217 -4.59 0.80 -19.31
N HIS A 218 -4.96 0.78 -18.03
CA HIS A 218 -5.42 -0.42 -17.35
C HIS A 218 -6.91 -0.34 -17.03
N THR A 219 -7.70 -1.27 -17.57
CA THR A 219 -9.11 -1.42 -17.21
C THR A 219 -9.25 -1.97 -15.80
N ARG A 220 -9.96 -1.24 -14.95
CA ARG A 220 -10.21 -1.55 -13.54
C ARG A 220 -11.69 -1.47 -13.24
N VAL A 221 -12.12 -2.20 -12.22
CA VAL A 221 -13.45 -2.05 -11.64
C VAL A 221 -13.30 -1.43 -10.25
N VAL A 222 -13.93 -0.28 -10.06
CA VAL A 222 -14.02 0.42 -8.77
C VAL A 222 -15.41 0.12 -8.20
N ALA A 223 -15.47 -0.57 -7.07
CA ALA A 223 -16.69 -1.00 -6.42
C ALA A 223 -16.83 -0.37 -5.03
N SER A 224 -18.01 0.17 -4.73
CA SER A 224 -18.40 0.58 -3.38
C SER A 224 -19.08 -0.62 -2.72
N VAL A 225 -18.38 -1.26 -1.78
CA VAL A 225 -18.79 -2.55 -1.19
C VAL A 225 -19.46 -2.38 0.17
N GLU A 226 -19.13 -1.30 0.87
CA GLU A 226 -19.77 -0.80 2.09
C GLU A 226 -19.75 0.74 2.02
N PRO A 227 -20.54 1.47 2.82
CA PRO A 227 -20.56 2.94 2.81
C PRO A 227 -19.19 3.60 3.03
N THR A 228 -18.27 2.92 3.71
CA THR A 228 -16.90 3.40 4.02
C THR A 228 -15.81 2.65 3.26
N PHE A 229 -16.15 1.75 2.33
CA PHE A 229 -15.17 0.93 1.60
C PHE A 229 -15.30 1.03 0.08
N LEU A 230 -14.17 1.36 -0.54
CA LEU A 230 -13.96 1.25 -1.97
C LEU A 230 -12.93 0.16 -2.27
N VAL A 231 -13.20 -0.62 -3.31
CA VAL A 231 -12.29 -1.66 -3.79
C VAL A 231 -12.01 -1.41 -5.27
N VAL A 232 -10.73 -1.42 -5.64
CA VAL A 232 -10.27 -1.34 -7.03
C VAL A 232 -9.69 -2.69 -7.42
N LEU A 233 -10.28 -3.32 -8.42
CA LEU A 233 -9.95 -4.66 -8.89
C LEU A 233 -9.49 -4.62 -10.35
N PRO A 234 -8.59 -5.53 -10.76
CA PRO A 234 -8.47 -5.90 -12.18
C PRO A 234 -9.83 -6.36 -12.72
N GLU A 235 -10.15 -6.03 -13.97
CA GLU A 235 -11.44 -6.39 -14.61
C GLU A 235 -11.75 -7.89 -14.49
N ALA A 236 -10.74 -8.75 -14.71
CA ALA A 236 -10.88 -10.21 -14.61
C ALA A 236 -11.31 -10.71 -13.22
N LYS A 237 -11.15 -9.89 -12.17
CA LYS A 237 -11.48 -10.21 -10.77
C LYS A 237 -12.69 -9.43 -10.25
N ALA A 238 -13.40 -8.68 -11.09
CA ALA A 238 -14.50 -7.80 -10.68
C ALA A 238 -15.62 -8.52 -9.91
N ARG A 239 -15.94 -9.78 -10.27
CA ARG A 239 -16.95 -10.61 -9.59
C ARG A 239 -16.58 -10.95 -8.14
N GLU A 240 -15.33 -10.77 -7.76
CA GLU A 240 -14.88 -10.99 -6.38
C GLU A 240 -15.16 -9.81 -5.44
N ALA A 241 -15.60 -8.65 -5.96
CA ALA A 241 -15.93 -7.47 -5.15
C ALA A 241 -16.92 -7.77 -4.02
N ARG A 242 -17.93 -8.61 -4.28
CA ARG A 242 -18.93 -9.02 -3.29
C ARG A 242 -18.35 -9.73 -2.06
N ARG A 243 -17.12 -10.27 -2.14
CA ARG A 243 -16.45 -10.93 -1.00
C ARG A 243 -16.10 -9.95 0.11
N PHE A 244 -16.05 -8.65 -0.19
CA PHE A 244 -15.78 -7.60 0.80
C PHE A 244 -17.04 -7.13 1.54
N VAL A 245 -18.25 -7.48 1.09
CA VAL A 245 -19.49 -7.13 1.81
C VAL A 245 -19.47 -7.75 3.20
N GLY A 246 -19.78 -6.95 4.21
CA GLY A 246 -19.77 -7.35 5.61
C GLY A 246 -18.38 -7.38 6.26
N THR A 247 -17.32 -6.97 5.55
CA THR A 247 -16.01 -6.78 6.19
C THR A 247 -16.11 -5.70 7.27
N GLY A 248 -15.52 -5.97 8.42
CA GLY A 248 -15.34 -4.98 9.50
C GLY A 248 -14.20 -4.01 9.24
N GLY A 249 -13.53 -4.14 8.08
CA GLY A 249 -12.47 -3.26 7.64
C GLY A 249 -11.06 -3.79 7.85
N PHE A 250 -10.11 -2.88 8.11
CA PHE A 250 -8.72 -3.22 8.38
C PHE A 250 -8.46 -3.41 9.88
N PRO A 251 -7.42 -4.17 10.25
CA PRO A 251 -6.95 -4.20 11.63
C PRO A 251 -6.54 -2.79 12.08
N ASP A 252 -6.68 -2.52 13.38
CA ASP A 252 -6.13 -1.30 13.96
C ASP A 252 -4.59 -1.37 13.96
N PRO A 253 -3.91 -0.21 13.91
CA PRO A 253 -2.47 -0.18 14.09
C PRO A 253 -2.10 -0.71 15.48
N THR A 254 -0.97 -1.40 15.54
CA THR A 254 -0.44 -2.01 16.76
C THR A 254 0.42 -1.06 17.58
N GLY A 255 0.90 0.02 16.97
CA GLY A 255 1.65 1.10 17.59
C GLY A 255 1.53 2.40 16.79
N ASP A 256 2.64 3.13 16.67
CA ASP A 256 2.70 4.42 15.97
C ASP A 256 3.07 4.28 14.48
N GLU A 257 2.97 3.08 13.92
CA GLU A 257 3.23 2.89 12.49
C GLU A 257 2.19 3.63 11.63
N ALA A 258 2.70 4.41 10.69
CA ALA A 258 1.92 5.05 9.63
C ALA A 258 1.75 4.12 8.42
N ALA A 259 2.64 3.14 8.24
CA ALA A 259 2.50 2.12 7.22
C ALA A 259 3.19 0.81 7.61
N ARG A 260 2.64 -0.30 7.11
CA ARG A 260 3.24 -1.64 7.19
C ARG A 260 3.28 -2.27 5.81
N ALA A 261 4.45 -2.74 5.40
CA ALA A 261 4.62 -3.50 4.17
C ALA A 261 5.08 -4.93 4.47
N VAL A 262 4.62 -5.88 3.67
CA VAL A 262 4.97 -7.30 3.79
C VAL A 262 5.27 -7.85 2.41
N ALA A 263 6.37 -8.59 2.29
CA ALA A 263 6.75 -9.34 1.10
C ALA A 263 7.04 -10.80 1.46
N LEU A 264 6.27 -11.73 0.90
CA LEU A 264 6.47 -13.17 1.00
C LEU A 264 7.36 -13.64 -0.15
N ASP A 265 8.38 -14.45 0.13
CA ASP A 265 9.43 -14.83 -0.83
C ASP A 265 10.01 -13.59 -1.58
N PRO A 266 10.57 -12.63 -0.82
CA PRO A 266 11.00 -11.33 -1.36
C PRO A 266 12.03 -11.46 -2.49
N ALA A 267 12.84 -12.53 -2.52
CA ALA A 267 13.77 -12.79 -3.62
C ALA A 267 13.08 -12.91 -4.99
N ARG A 268 11.82 -13.39 -5.02
CA ARG A 268 11.01 -13.46 -6.24
C ARG A 268 10.07 -12.28 -6.39
N THR A 269 9.48 -11.82 -5.28
CA THR A 269 8.36 -10.88 -5.34
C THR A 269 8.78 -9.41 -5.35
N LEU A 270 9.98 -9.08 -4.85
CA LEU A 270 10.57 -7.74 -4.93
C LEU A 270 11.55 -7.57 -6.09
N ARG A 271 11.61 -8.54 -7.01
CA ARG A 271 12.49 -8.48 -8.17
C ARG A 271 11.99 -7.43 -9.17
N ALA A 272 12.74 -6.36 -9.32
CA ALA A 272 12.51 -5.33 -10.33
C ALA A 272 13.83 -4.90 -11.00
N PRO A 273 13.80 -4.28 -12.19
CA PRO A 273 14.99 -3.72 -12.80
C PRO A 273 15.70 -2.75 -11.83
N ARG A 274 16.98 -2.97 -11.56
CA ARG A 274 17.83 -2.15 -10.66
C ARG A 274 17.45 -2.21 -9.17
N ALA A 275 16.49 -3.03 -8.76
CA ALA A 275 16.26 -3.29 -7.34
C ALA A 275 17.41 -4.12 -6.74
N PRO A 276 17.78 -3.88 -5.47
CA PRO A 276 18.73 -4.73 -4.74
C PRO A 276 18.25 -6.19 -4.73
N ARG A 277 19.18 -7.15 -4.85
CA ARG A 277 18.81 -8.56 -4.76
C ARG A 277 18.58 -8.96 -3.31
N VAL A 278 17.47 -9.64 -3.06
CA VAL A 278 17.16 -10.20 -1.73
C VAL A 278 17.59 -11.68 -1.69
N PRO A 279 18.27 -12.15 -0.63
CA PRO A 279 18.61 -13.56 -0.47
C PRO A 279 17.37 -14.48 -0.53
N PRO A 280 17.43 -15.62 -1.26
CA PRO A 280 16.30 -16.55 -1.41
C PRO A 280 15.96 -17.35 -0.14
N THR A 281 16.82 -17.28 0.87
CA THR A 281 16.64 -17.89 2.20
C THR A 281 15.72 -17.09 3.10
N LEU A 282 15.44 -15.82 2.77
CA LEU A 282 14.45 -15.03 3.47
C LEU A 282 13.05 -15.45 3.03
N GLY A 283 12.28 -16.05 3.94
CA GLY A 283 10.92 -16.53 3.66
C GLY A 283 9.91 -15.39 3.58
N ALA A 284 10.10 -14.35 4.40
CA ALA A 284 9.29 -13.15 4.42
C ALA A 284 10.14 -11.95 4.87
N LEU A 285 9.74 -10.75 4.43
CA LEU A 285 10.29 -9.48 4.86
C LEU A 285 9.14 -8.53 5.20
N GLU A 286 9.20 -7.92 6.37
CA GLU A 286 8.26 -6.92 6.84
C GLU A 286 8.96 -5.57 7.01
N ALA A 287 8.24 -4.49 6.72
CA ALA A 287 8.67 -3.13 6.98
C ALA A 287 7.58 -2.40 7.78
N ALA A 288 7.97 -1.70 8.84
CA ALA A 288 7.12 -0.75 9.55
C ALA A 288 7.71 0.65 9.40
N VAL A 289 6.85 1.63 9.10
CA VAL A 289 7.24 3.03 8.94
C VAL A 289 6.52 3.85 9.99
N THR A 290 7.28 4.55 10.82
CA THR A 290 6.78 5.52 11.80
C THR A 290 7.22 6.91 11.35
N LEU A 291 6.31 7.87 11.27
CA LEU A 291 6.65 9.23 10.86
C LEU A 291 7.26 10.01 12.03
N ALA A 292 8.16 10.92 11.72
CA ALA A 292 8.78 11.80 12.71
C ALA A 292 8.27 13.23 12.53
N ASP A 293 8.19 13.99 13.62
CA ASP A 293 7.66 15.36 13.62
C ASP A 293 8.45 16.33 12.74
N ASP A 294 9.71 16.01 12.44
CA ASP A 294 10.59 16.81 11.58
C ASP A 294 10.30 16.61 10.08
N GLY A 295 9.29 15.81 9.72
CA GLY A 295 8.99 15.45 8.34
C GLY A 295 9.73 14.20 7.86
N GLY A 296 10.56 13.58 8.71
CA GLY A 296 11.29 12.35 8.43
C GLY A 296 10.47 11.10 8.74
N ALA A 297 11.14 9.95 8.76
CA ALA A 297 10.52 8.69 9.17
C ALA A 297 11.55 7.75 9.80
N VAL A 298 11.10 6.84 10.65
CA VAL A 298 11.85 5.66 11.08
C VAL A 298 11.32 4.46 10.34
N VAL A 299 12.20 3.77 9.63
CA VAL A 299 11.90 2.51 8.95
C VAL A 299 12.53 1.38 9.74
N ALA A 300 11.70 0.43 10.18
CA ALA A 300 12.12 -0.82 10.79
C ALA A 300 11.84 -1.96 9.80
N LEU A 301 12.82 -2.82 9.58
CA LEU A 301 12.75 -4.00 8.72
C LEU A 301 12.96 -5.25 9.58
N ASP A 302 12.18 -6.28 9.31
CA ASP A 302 12.32 -7.57 9.97
C ASP A 302 12.03 -8.71 8.96
N GLY A 303 13.01 -9.57 8.72
CA GLY A 303 12.89 -10.72 7.82
C GLY A 303 13.26 -12.04 8.49
N ALA A 304 12.48 -13.08 8.24
CA ALA A 304 12.75 -14.42 8.76
C ALA A 304 13.71 -15.18 7.81
N SER A 305 14.84 -15.66 8.33
CA SER A 305 15.79 -16.52 7.63
C SER A 305 15.62 -17.98 8.05
N ALA A 306 16.38 -18.89 7.42
CA ALA A 306 16.27 -20.33 7.65
C ALA A 306 16.95 -20.80 8.95
N SER A 307 17.98 -20.10 9.41
CA SER A 307 18.70 -20.38 10.66
C SER A 307 19.45 -19.14 11.14
N PRO A 308 19.97 -19.11 12.39
CA PRO A 308 20.76 -17.99 12.88
C PRO A 308 22.05 -17.72 12.07
N GLU A 309 22.75 -18.76 11.66
CA GLU A 309 23.95 -18.65 10.83
C GLU A 309 23.60 -18.12 9.44
N GLN A 310 22.45 -18.54 8.91
CA GLN A 310 21.96 -18.05 7.62
C GLN A 310 21.51 -16.59 7.73
N ALA A 311 20.89 -16.17 8.83
CA ALA A 311 20.52 -14.78 9.07
C ALA A 311 21.74 -13.85 9.04
N ALA A 312 22.87 -14.26 9.63
CA ALA A 312 24.11 -13.49 9.56
C ALA A 312 24.64 -13.32 8.13
N ARG A 313 24.57 -14.38 7.31
CA ARG A 313 24.95 -14.33 5.89
C ARG A 313 23.99 -13.47 5.07
N ASP A 314 22.69 -13.58 5.34
CA ASP A 314 21.65 -12.82 4.64
C ASP A 314 21.76 -11.33 4.95
N ALA A 315 22.03 -10.96 6.21
CA ALA A 315 22.28 -9.59 6.61
C ALA A 315 23.52 -9.01 5.89
N ALA A 316 24.62 -9.75 5.83
CA ALA A 316 25.82 -9.34 5.11
C ALA A 316 25.55 -9.16 3.60
N ALA A 317 24.86 -10.12 2.97
CA ALA A 317 24.49 -10.04 1.56
C ALA A 317 23.58 -8.84 1.25
N LEU A 318 22.61 -8.54 2.13
CA LEU A 318 21.74 -7.38 2.00
C LEU A 318 22.52 -6.06 2.13
N ASN A 319 23.47 -5.97 3.06
CA ASN A 319 24.34 -4.80 3.20
C ASN A 319 25.16 -4.56 1.92
N GLU A 320 25.72 -5.61 1.32
CA GLU A 320 26.47 -5.52 0.06
C GLU A 320 25.59 -5.07 -1.12
N GLU A 321 24.37 -5.61 -1.21
CA GLU A 321 23.43 -5.26 -2.28
C GLU A 321 22.88 -3.84 -2.14
N ILE A 322 22.61 -3.37 -0.91
CA ILE A 322 22.25 -1.97 -0.66
C ILE A 322 23.40 -1.04 -1.00
N GLU A 323 24.62 -1.31 -0.53
CA GLU A 323 25.78 -0.46 -0.83
C GLU A 323 26.02 -0.37 -2.35
N ARG A 324 25.80 -1.47 -3.07
CA ARG A 324 25.86 -1.50 -4.54
C ARG A 324 24.74 -0.67 -5.18
N ALA A 325 23.52 -0.74 -4.66
CA ALA A 325 22.37 -0.03 -5.20
C ALA A 325 22.37 1.47 -4.88
N THR A 326 22.95 1.89 -3.76
CA THR A 326 23.00 3.29 -3.33
C THR A 326 24.24 4.04 -3.80
N THR A 327 25.18 3.35 -4.45
CA THR A 327 26.44 3.93 -4.94
C THR A 327 26.42 4.07 -6.46
N VAL A 328 26.49 5.31 -6.96
CA VAL A 328 26.67 5.63 -8.37
C VAL A 328 28.13 5.99 -8.61
N ARG A 329 28.79 5.34 -9.58
CA ARG A 329 30.13 5.73 -10.03
C ARG A 329 30.01 6.75 -11.16
N ILE A 330 30.52 7.96 -10.92
CA ILE A 330 30.65 9.01 -11.94
C ILE A 330 32.16 9.21 -12.16
N ALA A 331 32.67 8.67 -13.28
CA ALA A 331 34.10 8.56 -13.54
C ALA A 331 34.83 7.84 -12.38
N ILE A 332 35.73 8.55 -11.68
CA ILE A 332 36.50 8.03 -10.54
C ILE A 332 35.84 8.27 -9.17
N VAL A 333 34.75 9.05 -9.11
CA VAL A 333 34.08 9.41 -7.86
C VAL A 333 32.89 8.48 -7.60
N LYS A 334 32.83 7.92 -6.39
CA LYS A 334 31.67 7.20 -5.88
C LYS A 334 30.74 8.18 -5.18
N LEU A 335 29.58 8.46 -5.78
CA LEU A 335 28.54 9.26 -5.16
C LEU A 335 27.54 8.34 -4.46
N ARG A 336 27.33 8.56 -3.17
CA ARG A 336 26.29 7.87 -2.39
C ARG A 336 25.02 8.72 -2.39
N VAL A 337 23.92 8.16 -2.88
CA VAL A 337 22.67 8.93 -3.07
C VAL A 337 21.88 9.07 -1.76
N VAL A 338 21.90 8.01 -0.95
CA VAL A 338 21.23 7.89 0.35
C VAL A 338 22.17 7.12 1.27
N ASP A 339 22.19 7.43 2.57
CA ASP A 339 22.96 6.60 3.50
C ASP A 339 22.46 5.14 3.45
N PRO A 340 23.30 4.12 3.73
CA PRO A 340 22.87 2.74 3.68
C PRO A 340 21.99 2.39 4.89
N ILE A 341 21.06 1.46 4.70
CA ILE A 341 20.37 0.80 5.81
C ILE A 341 21.27 -0.36 6.25
N GLY A 342 21.74 -0.33 7.50
CA GLY A 342 22.54 -1.40 8.07
C GLY A 342 21.66 -2.56 8.55
N PHE A 343 21.80 -3.71 7.91
CA PHE A 343 21.19 -4.97 8.32
C PHE A 343 22.09 -5.72 9.30
N PHE A 344 21.48 -6.36 10.29
CA PHE A 344 22.14 -7.22 11.26
C PHE A 344 21.28 -8.45 11.54
N ALA A 345 21.91 -9.50 12.07
CA ALA A 345 21.21 -10.71 12.46
C ALA A 345 20.87 -10.69 13.95
N GLU A 346 19.68 -11.19 14.29
CA GLU A 346 19.21 -11.39 15.65
C GLU A 346 18.46 -12.74 15.72
N GLY A 347 19.12 -13.77 16.23
CA GLY A 347 18.62 -15.14 16.11
C GLY A 347 18.49 -15.54 14.64
N ASP A 348 17.37 -16.16 14.27
CA ASP A 348 17.01 -16.54 12.91
C ASP A 348 16.42 -15.39 12.07
N ARG A 349 16.54 -14.14 12.55
CA ARG A 349 15.96 -12.96 11.90
C ARG A 349 17.02 -12.00 11.39
N VAL A 350 16.71 -11.34 10.29
CA VAL A 350 17.48 -10.22 9.75
C VAL A 350 16.71 -8.94 10.03
N ARG A 351 17.32 -8.01 10.75
CA ARG A 351 16.71 -6.76 11.17
C ARG A 351 17.47 -5.56 10.66
N ALA A 352 16.75 -4.46 10.48
CA ALA A 352 17.34 -3.15 10.34
C ALA A 352 16.40 -2.11 10.94
N LYS A 353 16.97 -1.02 11.48
CA LYS A 353 16.18 0.13 11.95
C LYS A 353 16.95 1.39 11.62
N ARG A 354 16.31 2.31 10.91
CA ARG A 354 16.97 3.55 10.50
C ARG A 354 16.01 4.71 10.43
N ARG A 355 16.49 5.87 10.89
CA ARG A 355 15.87 7.16 10.61
C ARG A 355 16.24 7.63 9.20
N VAL A 356 15.23 8.00 8.44
CA VAL A 356 15.30 8.59 7.12
C VAL A 356 14.92 10.06 7.28
N THR A 357 15.80 10.95 6.87
CA THR A 357 15.56 12.39 6.96
C THR A 357 14.54 12.85 5.91
N PRO A 358 13.90 14.03 6.06
CA PRO A 358 13.01 14.57 5.04
C PRO A 358 13.69 14.60 3.66
N GLY A 359 14.91 15.16 3.58
CA GLY A 359 15.65 15.26 2.32
C GLY A 359 16.01 13.91 1.69
N GLU A 360 16.12 12.84 2.47
CA GLU A 360 16.29 11.49 1.94
C GLU A 360 14.97 10.90 1.43
N LEU A 361 13.85 11.15 2.12
CA LEU A 361 12.53 10.80 1.60
C LEU A 361 12.30 11.48 0.24
N ASP A 362 12.63 12.77 0.10
CA ASP A 362 12.53 13.51 -1.17
C ASP A 362 13.26 12.79 -2.31
N LYS A 363 14.51 12.40 -2.05
CA LYS A 363 15.33 11.68 -3.02
C LYS A 363 14.74 10.32 -3.35
N LEU A 364 14.30 9.56 -2.34
CA LEU A 364 13.70 8.23 -2.54
C LEU A 364 12.43 8.31 -3.40
N PHE A 365 11.52 9.25 -3.11
CA PHE A 365 10.33 9.45 -3.94
C PHE A 365 10.68 9.91 -5.36
N GLY A 366 11.68 10.80 -5.51
CA GLY A 366 12.18 11.20 -6.82
C GLY A 366 12.70 10.02 -7.65
N LEU A 367 13.42 9.09 -7.01
CA LEU A 367 13.90 7.87 -7.65
C LEU A 367 12.74 6.92 -7.99
N LEU A 368 11.78 6.73 -7.09
CA LEU A 368 10.61 5.89 -7.33
C LEU A 368 9.80 6.40 -8.54
N SER A 369 9.56 7.71 -8.62
CA SER A 369 8.87 8.33 -9.76
C SER A 369 9.63 8.23 -11.08
N ALA A 370 10.96 8.03 -11.05
CA ALA A 370 11.77 7.86 -12.25
C ALA A 370 11.83 6.39 -12.73
N VAL A 371 11.66 5.43 -11.82
CA VAL A 371 11.77 3.99 -12.11
C VAL A 371 10.40 3.37 -12.39
N LEU A 372 9.34 3.86 -11.75
CA LEU A 372 7.99 3.38 -12.02
C LEU A 372 7.52 3.86 -13.40
N PRO A 373 7.02 2.95 -14.26
CA PRO A 373 6.46 3.34 -15.55
C PRO A 373 5.27 4.28 -15.32
N ARG A 374 5.26 5.41 -16.03
CA ARG A 374 4.19 6.41 -15.95
C ARG A 374 2.88 5.90 -16.52
#